data_AF-A0AAU9L542-F1
#
_entry.id   AF-A0AAU9L542-F1
#
_cell.length_a   1.000
_cell.length_b   1.000
_cell.length_c   1.000
_cell.angle_alpha   90.00
_cell.angle_beta   90.00
_cell.angle_gamma   90.00
#
_symmetry.space_group_name_H-M   'P 1'
#
loop_
_entity.id
_entity.type
_entity.pdbx_description
1 polymer ?
#
loop_
_entity_poly.entity_id
_entity_poly.type
_entity_poly.pdbx_seq_one_letter_code
_entity_poly.pdbx_strand_id
1 'polypeptide(L)'
;MISYPHVPLEHKKIPTVDLPIEIAKKKIVRVVSCQEKIDLSLLQERIRAGGRALWDPTHQRTNVSVRRAGHDMWGIDKVVFIFGDDYLKKVYTFPWFYSWQKELVAIFEQINIPLNRVVRCILASMPPGAEIPVHHDTGSWVQFTHRMHIPVFTSSDIDFYVGWNDQNMQRYEFKQGNVYELNNMCRHHVKNNWDKHRVHMIFDYVEEGFQLNRMDLKPGTVVWQTRRSVDLSVDYGKRAPPSFVIIGAQKAGTTSLYDYILQHDLVWPAKRKETHYFDWRWNKELPEASTPEGAKQHIRYYEDTFLERKVLYRFPSLMSGEATPSYMLGGTTVISRMKQVMPHCRNILAIMRNPVERAYSHYSMTADIEGSEKQLRNRGHHHLNGRNFEQIVDDEIEELSKLGVHPDMAFADFDDKVMRQRLVFDHGAHSFVARGLYALQLAGWIEAYGKENVLLLTLDDFRTTEKLYTTMDTVFNFLDLPYHRIKDISAKNTRKYDPINDAVRAKLAAFYAPYNEKLYAIIGRDMGW
;
A
#
# COMPACT_ATOMS: atom_id res chain seq x y z
N MET A 1 41.11 -3.32 11.24
CA MET A 1 39.65 -3.03 11.25
C MET A 1 39.44 -1.78 10.43
N ILE A 2 38.58 -1.81 9.42
CA ILE A 2 38.22 -0.62 8.64
C ILE A 2 37.49 0.33 9.61
N SER A 3 38.06 1.51 9.84
CA SER A 3 37.41 2.56 10.64
C SER A 3 36.51 3.36 9.71
N TYR A 4 35.22 3.39 10.00
CA TYR A 4 34.26 4.13 9.19
C TYR A 4 33.94 5.49 9.84
N PRO A 5 33.97 6.60 9.09
CA PRO A 5 33.61 7.92 9.64
C PRO A 5 32.10 8.07 9.93
N HIS A 6 31.27 7.26 9.26
CA HIS A 6 29.81 7.18 9.39
C HIS A 6 29.35 5.75 9.05
N VAL A 7 28.12 5.36 9.37
CA VAL A 7 27.54 4.07 8.94
C VAL A 7 27.18 4.16 7.45
N PRO A 8 27.82 3.37 6.57
CA PRO A 8 27.50 3.39 5.14
C PRO A 8 26.03 3.02 4.86
N LEU A 9 25.37 3.73 3.95
CA LEU A 9 23.95 3.50 3.63
C LEU A 9 23.71 2.11 3.03
N GLU A 10 24.68 1.51 2.35
CA GLU A 10 24.57 0.13 1.86
C GLU A 10 24.40 -0.89 2.98
N HIS A 11 24.86 -0.58 4.20
CA HIS A 11 24.65 -1.42 5.38
C HIS A 11 23.23 -1.33 5.96
N LYS A 12 22.39 -0.44 5.41
CA LYS A 12 21.02 -0.17 5.88
C LYS A 12 19.95 -0.67 4.90
N LYS A 13 20.33 -1.40 3.84
CA LYS A 13 19.39 -1.91 2.82
C LYS A 13 18.49 -3.04 3.32
N ILE A 14 18.97 -3.84 4.26
CA ILE A 14 18.27 -5.03 4.78
C ILE A 14 18.37 -5.00 6.31
N PRO A 15 17.27 -5.21 7.05
CA PRO A 15 17.33 -5.38 8.50
C PRO A 15 18.34 -6.44 8.89
N THR A 16 19.19 -6.19 9.89
CA THR A 16 20.30 -7.12 10.18
C THR A 16 19.84 -8.47 10.68
N VAL A 17 18.62 -8.55 11.23
CA VAL A 17 17.96 -9.79 11.64
C VAL A 17 17.63 -10.71 10.47
N ASP A 18 17.45 -10.15 9.27
CA ASP A 18 17.15 -10.90 8.04
C ASP A 18 18.43 -11.34 7.30
N LEU A 19 19.62 -10.97 7.80
CA LEU A 19 20.90 -11.36 7.23
C LEU A 19 21.50 -12.55 7.98
N PRO A 20 22.17 -13.49 7.28
CA PRO A 20 23.02 -14.47 7.93
C PRO A 20 24.05 -13.79 8.84
N ILE A 21 24.17 -14.27 10.07
CA ILE A 21 24.97 -13.60 11.11
C ILE A 21 26.43 -13.37 10.71
N GLU A 22 27.02 -14.31 9.96
CA GLU A 22 28.41 -14.19 9.49
C GLU A 22 28.59 -13.08 8.46
N ILE A 23 27.55 -12.80 7.66
CA ILE A 23 27.53 -11.67 6.74
C ILE A 23 27.38 -10.37 7.52
N ALA A 24 26.42 -10.34 8.45
CA ALA A 24 26.16 -9.16 9.28
C ALA A 24 27.41 -8.75 10.07
N LYS A 25 28.08 -9.70 10.75
CA LYS A 25 29.30 -9.44 11.52
C LYS A 25 30.46 -8.87 10.70
N LYS A 26 30.67 -9.38 9.48
CA LYS A 26 31.81 -8.99 8.64
C LYS A 26 31.61 -7.66 7.93
N LYS A 27 30.36 -7.34 7.57
CA LYS A 27 30.04 -6.21 6.70
C LYS A 27 29.33 -5.07 7.41
N ILE A 28 28.59 -5.32 8.47
CA ILE A 28 27.65 -4.33 9.01
C ILE A 28 28.19 -3.70 10.30
N VAL A 29 28.41 -2.38 10.24
CA VAL A 29 28.70 -1.54 11.41
C VAL A 29 27.42 -1.30 12.21
N ARG A 30 27.51 -1.40 13.54
CA ARG A 30 26.38 -1.20 14.47
C ARG A 30 26.25 0.25 14.95
N VAL A 31 27.34 0.82 15.45
CA VAL A 31 27.42 2.18 15.99
C VAL A 31 28.78 2.78 15.62
N VAL A 32 28.80 4.06 15.24
CA VAL A 32 30.01 4.84 15.00
C VAL A 32 30.02 6.02 15.97
N SER A 33 31.17 6.29 16.61
CA SER A 33 31.41 7.54 17.32
C SER A 33 31.98 8.55 16.34
N CYS A 34 31.19 9.55 15.96
CA CYS A 34 31.52 10.48 14.88
C CYS A 34 32.35 11.67 15.37
N GLN A 35 32.03 12.19 16.55
CA GLN A 35 32.70 13.35 17.14
C GLN A 35 32.54 13.33 18.66
N GLU A 36 33.50 13.89 19.39
CA GLU A 36 33.46 13.99 20.84
C GLU A 36 33.47 15.43 21.30
N LYS A 37 32.89 15.68 22.48
CA LYS A 37 32.98 16.96 23.21
C LYS A 37 32.48 18.18 22.43
N ILE A 38 31.34 18.07 21.74
CA ILE A 38 30.65 19.25 21.19
C ILE A 38 30.03 20.08 22.32
N ASP A 39 29.97 21.40 22.13
CA ASP A 39 29.34 22.30 23.07
C ASP A 39 27.81 22.23 22.94
N LEU A 40 27.16 21.85 24.03
CA LEU A 40 25.71 21.76 24.18
C LEU A 40 25.14 22.79 25.16
N SER A 41 25.95 23.74 25.63
CA SER A 41 25.61 24.70 26.69
C SER A 41 24.27 25.40 26.44
N LEU A 42 24.10 26.01 25.26
CA LEU A 42 22.87 26.71 24.88
C LEU A 42 21.63 25.81 24.91
N LEU A 43 21.74 24.59 24.36
CA LEU A 43 20.65 23.63 24.35
C LEU A 43 20.32 23.15 25.77
N GLN A 44 21.34 22.88 26.59
CA GLN A 44 21.18 22.43 27.96
C GLN A 44 20.52 23.51 28.84
N GLU A 45 20.96 24.77 28.71
CA GLU A 45 20.35 25.92 29.39
C GLU A 45 18.87 26.05 29.05
N ARG A 46 18.55 26.00 27.75
CA ARG A 46 17.16 26.08 27.26
C ARG A 46 16.28 24.96 27.82
N ILE A 47 16.77 23.72 27.82
CA ILE A 47 16.04 22.57 28.38
C ILE A 47 15.84 22.70 29.89
N ARG A 48 16.87 23.13 30.64
CA ARG A 48 16.76 23.35 32.09
C ARG A 48 15.74 24.45 32.40
N ALA A 49 15.78 25.55 31.66
CA ALA A 49 14.85 26.67 31.85
C ALA A 49 13.38 26.27 31.56
N GLY A 50 13.14 25.42 30.57
CA GLY A 50 11.80 24.91 30.25
C GLY A 50 11.25 23.89 31.27
N GLY A 51 12.13 23.25 32.04
CA GLY A 51 11.76 22.29 33.08
C GLY A 51 10.90 21.13 32.57
N ARG A 52 9.98 20.65 33.41
CA ARG A 52 9.05 19.56 33.04
C ARG A 52 7.96 20.01 32.07
N ALA A 53 7.55 21.27 32.13
CA ALA A 53 6.52 21.84 31.25
C ALA A 53 6.90 21.75 29.76
N LEU A 54 8.19 21.81 29.43
CA LEU A 54 8.69 21.62 28.07
C LEU A 54 8.19 20.32 27.40
N TRP A 55 8.07 19.26 28.19
CA TRP A 55 7.80 17.90 27.73
C TRP A 55 6.31 17.58 27.67
N ASP A 56 5.48 18.37 28.34
CA ASP A 56 4.03 18.19 28.39
C ASP A 56 3.37 18.71 27.10
N PRO A 57 2.67 17.86 26.32
CA PRO A 57 1.98 18.27 25.11
C PRO A 57 1.00 19.44 25.30
N THR A 58 0.40 19.59 26.49
CA THR A 58 -0.55 20.67 26.79
C THR A 58 0.10 22.05 26.88
N HIS A 59 1.42 22.09 27.09
CA HIS A 59 2.24 23.29 27.16
C HIS A 59 2.95 23.59 25.82
N GLN A 60 2.95 22.66 24.86
CA GLN A 60 3.51 22.85 23.52
C GLN A 60 2.55 23.56 22.54
N ARG A 61 1.66 24.44 23.02
CA ARG A 61 0.53 24.99 22.24
C ARG A 61 0.93 25.82 21.01
N THR A 62 2.11 26.44 21.04
CA THR A 62 2.66 27.21 19.91
C THR A 62 3.43 26.32 18.93
N ASN A 63 3.59 25.03 19.23
CA ASN A 63 4.07 24.03 18.30
C ASN A 63 2.91 23.27 17.65
N VAL A 64 3.22 22.39 16.70
CA VAL A 64 2.24 21.50 16.09
C VAL A 64 2.13 20.19 16.86
N SER A 65 0.91 19.83 17.23
CA SER A 65 0.60 18.54 17.85
C SER A 65 0.68 17.43 16.81
N VAL A 66 1.51 16.43 17.08
CA VAL A 66 1.58 15.19 16.31
C VAL A 66 0.77 14.12 17.04
N ARG A 67 -0.31 13.64 16.43
CA ARG A 67 -1.10 12.54 16.98
C ARG A 67 -0.66 11.23 16.33
N ARG A 68 -0.13 10.29 17.13
CA ARG A 68 0.30 8.95 16.69
C ARG A 68 -0.55 7.86 17.34
N ALA A 69 -0.84 6.80 16.60
CA ALA A 69 -1.33 5.56 17.18
C ALA A 69 -0.12 4.70 17.63
N GLY A 70 0.07 4.49 18.94
CA GLY A 70 0.93 3.43 19.48
C GLY A 70 2.28 3.83 20.12
N HIS A 71 3.01 4.83 19.61
CA HIS A 71 4.32 5.21 20.20
C HIS A 71 4.21 6.01 21.51
N ASP A 72 3.10 6.68 21.74
CA ASP A 72 2.87 7.45 22.97
C ASP A 72 2.62 6.53 24.18
N MET A 73 2.53 5.19 23.96
CA MET A 73 2.34 4.20 25.01
C MET A 73 3.59 3.91 25.85
N TRP A 74 4.79 4.26 25.37
CA TRP A 74 6.05 3.96 26.07
C TRP A 74 6.49 5.06 27.04
N GLY A 75 5.68 6.12 27.22
CA GLY A 75 5.95 7.18 28.19
C GLY A 75 7.20 8.02 27.89
N ILE A 76 7.66 8.04 26.63
CA ILE A 76 8.79 8.86 26.18
C ILE A 76 8.28 10.21 25.71
N ASP A 77 8.69 11.26 26.40
CA ASP A 77 8.34 12.62 26.04
C ASP A 77 9.21 13.11 24.87
N LYS A 78 8.67 14.03 24.06
CA LYS A 78 9.38 14.54 22.90
C LYS A 78 9.05 15.99 22.56
N VAL A 79 10.01 16.65 21.93
CA VAL A 79 9.83 17.91 21.19
C VAL A 79 10.23 17.64 19.75
N VAL A 80 9.36 17.99 18.80
CA VAL A 80 9.59 17.78 17.37
C VAL A 80 9.89 19.11 16.70
N PHE A 81 11.01 19.17 15.96
CA PHE A 81 11.45 20.34 15.21
C PHE A 81 11.35 20.13 13.70
N ILE A 82 11.79 18.96 13.23
CA ILE A 82 11.70 18.56 11.83
C ILE A 82 11.20 17.13 11.79
N PHE A 83 10.30 16.81 10.86
CA PHE A 83 9.79 15.46 10.71
C PHE A 83 9.49 15.12 9.25
N GLY A 84 10.02 14.03 8.72
CA GLY A 84 9.66 13.46 7.43
C GLY A 84 8.81 12.20 7.58
N ASP A 85 7.88 11.96 6.65
CA ASP A 85 7.09 10.72 6.59
C ASP A 85 7.97 9.48 6.30
N ASP A 86 7.43 8.24 6.38
CA ASP A 86 8.26 7.04 6.22
C ASP A 86 8.78 6.85 4.80
N TYR A 87 8.23 7.56 3.82
CA TYR A 87 8.65 7.51 2.41
C TYR A 87 9.52 8.70 2.01
N LEU A 88 9.79 9.62 2.95
CA LEU A 88 10.42 10.93 2.72
C LEU A 88 9.77 11.73 1.58
N LYS A 89 8.46 11.54 1.35
CA LYS A 89 7.72 12.30 0.31
C LYS A 89 7.64 13.77 0.67
N LYS A 90 7.53 14.08 1.97
CA LYS A 90 7.58 15.44 2.49
C LYS A 90 8.34 15.50 3.81
N VAL A 91 9.07 16.60 4.00
CA VAL A 91 9.77 16.96 5.24
C VAL A 91 9.13 18.21 5.81
N TYR A 92 8.62 18.11 7.03
CA TYR A 92 7.90 19.18 7.70
C TYR A 92 8.79 19.88 8.72
N THR A 93 8.87 21.20 8.65
CA THR A 93 9.51 22.03 9.66
C THR A 93 8.44 22.54 10.63
N PHE A 94 8.63 22.31 11.91
CA PHE A 94 7.68 22.68 12.97
C PHE A 94 7.96 24.10 13.48
N PRO A 95 6.95 24.86 13.95
CA PRO A 95 7.15 26.23 14.43
C PRO A 95 8.25 26.40 15.48
N TRP A 96 8.40 25.41 16.37
CA TRP A 96 9.42 25.45 17.42
C TRP A 96 10.85 25.30 16.91
N PHE A 97 11.06 24.84 15.68
CA PHE A 97 12.39 24.88 15.06
C PHE A 97 12.92 26.31 15.02
N TYR A 98 12.09 27.28 14.62
CA TYR A 98 12.49 28.68 14.53
C TYR A 98 12.76 29.32 15.89
N SER A 99 11.98 28.95 16.92
CA SER A 99 12.19 29.47 18.28
C SER A 99 13.36 28.81 19.03
N TRP A 100 13.89 27.70 18.52
CA TRP A 100 15.06 26.97 19.02
C TRP A 100 16.24 27.04 18.04
N GLN A 101 16.17 27.89 17.03
CA GLN A 101 17.13 27.89 15.92
C GLN A 101 18.54 28.21 16.41
N LYS A 102 18.67 29.12 17.39
CA LYS A 102 19.97 29.52 17.96
C LYS A 102 20.71 28.31 18.56
N GLU A 103 19.99 27.48 19.32
CA GLU A 103 20.54 26.30 19.99
C GLU A 103 20.84 25.18 18.98
N LEU A 104 19.96 24.96 18.00
CA LEU A 104 20.07 23.87 17.04
C LEU A 104 21.14 24.14 15.97
N VAL A 105 21.17 25.34 15.39
CA VAL A 105 22.14 25.70 14.32
C VAL A 105 23.57 25.60 14.83
N ALA A 106 23.84 26.08 16.04
CA ALA A 106 25.16 26.00 16.66
C ALA A 106 25.68 24.56 16.79
N ILE A 107 24.79 23.58 16.99
CA ILE A 107 25.16 22.16 17.03
C ILE A 107 25.46 21.63 15.62
N PHE A 108 24.59 21.93 14.65
CA PHE A 108 24.77 21.46 13.27
C PHE A 108 26.03 22.02 12.60
N GLU A 109 26.41 23.26 12.91
CA GLU A 109 27.67 23.87 12.46
C GLU A 109 28.89 23.15 13.06
N GLN A 110 28.87 22.82 14.36
CA GLN A 110 29.97 22.10 15.03
C GLN A 110 30.23 20.70 14.46
N ILE A 111 29.18 20.02 14.00
CA ILE A 111 29.26 18.65 13.45
C ILE A 111 29.31 18.62 11.92
N ASN A 112 29.35 19.79 11.28
CA ASN A 112 29.42 19.96 9.83
C ASN A 112 28.32 19.20 9.06
N ILE A 113 27.08 19.24 9.56
CA ILE A 113 25.92 18.65 8.86
C ILE A 113 25.01 19.77 8.37
N PRO A 114 24.82 19.93 7.05
CA PRO A 114 23.98 20.99 6.52
C PRO A 114 22.50 20.81 6.93
N LEU A 115 21.92 21.85 7.52
CA LEU A 115 20.57 21.81 8.08
C LEU A 115 19.49 21.52 7.03
N ASN A 116 19.71 21.96 5.79
CA ASN A 116 18.85 21.68 4.65
C ASN A 116 18.86 20.20 4.21
N ARG A 117 19.69 19.35 4.81
CA ARG A 117 19.70 17.88 4.62
C ARG A 117 19.04 17.11 5.76
N VAL A 118 18.75 17.76 6.89
CA VAL A 118 18.11 17.15 8.06
C VAL A 118 16.63 16.89 7.77
N VAL A 119 16.22 15.64 7.76
CA VAL A 119 14.85 15.21 7.44
C VAL A 119 14.00 14.94 8.68
N ARG A 120 14.63 14.67 9.82
CA ARG A 120 13.99 14.51 11.12
C ARG A 120 14.89 15.10 12.19
N CYS A 121 14.32 15.77 13.18
CA CYS A 121 15.05 16.34 14.31
C CYS A 121 14.11 16.45 15.51
N ILE A 122 14.42 15.74 16.58
CA ILE A 122 13.63 15.68 17.81
C ILE A 122 14.53 15.76 19.04
N LEU A 123 13.96 16.24 20.15
CA LEU A 123 14.46 15.92 21.49
C LEU A 123 13.59 14.80 22.05
N ALA A 124 14.22 13.76 22.59
CA ALA A 124 13.56 12.67 23.28
C ALA A 124 13.98 12.67 24.75
N SER A 125 13.01 12.68 25.67
CA SER A 125 13.22 12.66 27.12
C SER A 125 12.58 11.41 27.71
N MET A 126 13.42 10.58 28.33
CA MET A 126 13.07 9.27 28.85
C MET A 126 13.10 9.31 30.39
N PRO A 127 11.98 9.05 31.09
CA PRO A 127 11.93 9.11 32.55
C PRO A 127 12.78 8.02 33.23
N PRO A 128 13.10 8.17 34.53
CA PRO A 128 13.71 7.11 35.32
C PRO A 128 12.92 5.81 35.25
N GLY A 129 13.61 4.68 35.14
CA GLY A 129 13.01 3.34 35.08
C GLY A 129 12.32 2.98 33.77
N ALA A 130 12.16 3.93 32.83
CA ALA A 130 11.57 3.64 31.53
C ALA A 130 12.43 2.66 30.71
N GLU A 131 11.78 1.94 29.80
CA GLU A 131 12.41 0.97 28.92
C GLU A 131 11.78 1.02 27.54
N ILE A 132 12.64 1.01 26.51
CA ILE A 132 12.24 0.78 25.14
C ILE A 132 12.72 -0.63 24.76
N PRO A 133 11.81 -1.57 24.49
CA PRO A 133 12.16 -2.97 24.24
C PRO A 133 13.01 -3.14 22.99
N VAL A 134 13.60 -4.33 22.81
CA VAL A 134 14.45 -4.61 21.64
C VAL A 134 13.65 -4.45 20.35
N HIS A 135 14.06 -3.50 19.52
CA HIS A 135 13.45 -3.18 18.24
C HIS A 135 14.52 -2.79 17.21
N HIS A 136 14.11 -2.56 15.97
CA HIS A 136 14.89 -1.77 15.01
C HIS A 136 13.94 -0.71 14.44
N ASP A 137 14.49 0.36 13.87
CA ASP A 137 13.65 1.39 13.27
C ASP A 137 13.01 0.85 11.99
N THR A 138 11.76 1.21 11.74
CA THR A 138 11.05 0.75 10.54
C THR A 138 10.62 1.92 9.67
N GLY A 139 10.46 1.66 8.37
CA GLY A 139 10.04 2.63 7.37
C GLY A 139 11.08 2.77 6.26
N SER A 140 10.64 3.16 5.06
CA SER A 140 11.48 3.22 3.87
C SER A 140 12.61 4.25 3.99
N TRP A 141 12.42 5.30 4.79
CA TRP A 141 13.40 6.34 5.10
C TRP A 141 14.72 5.79 5.68
N VAL A 142 14.69 4.68 6.42
CA VAL A 142 15.84 4.13 7.18
C VAL A 142 17.07 3.93 6.30
N GLN A 143 16.88 3.35 5.11
CA GLN A 143 17.97 3.04 4.18
C GLN A 143 18.57 4.27 3.49
N PHE A 144 17.91 5.42 3.58
CA PHE A 144 18.32 6.66 2.90
C PHE A 144 18.96 7.67 3.86
N THR A 145 18.97 7.39 5.17
CA THR A 145 19.36 8.38 6.18
C THR A 145 20.45 7.89 7.11
N HIS A 146 21.24 8.85 7.61
CA HIS A 146 22.11 8.70 8.76
C HIS A 146 21.38 9.08 10.05
N ARG A 147 21.29 8.16 11.01
CA ARG A 147 20.58 8.37 12.28
C ARG A 147 21.57 8.75 13.36
N MET A 148 21.52 10.01 13.76
CA MET A 148 22.46 10.61 14.69
C MET A 148 21.82 10.75 16.06
N HIS A 149 22.58 10.39 17.08
CA HIS A 149 22.24 10.55 18.49
C HIS A 149 23.28 11.45 19.15
N ILE A 150 22.79 12.54 19.75
CA ILE A 150 23.58 13.44 20.59
C ILE A 150 23.02 13.36 22.01
N PRO A 151 23.74 12.72 22.96
CA PRO A 151 23.32 12.65 24.36
C PRO A 151 23.46 14.03 25.02
N VAL A 152 22.34 14.64 25.39
CA VAL A 152 22.29 15.98 25.99
C VAL A 152 22.36 15.90 27.51
N PHE A 153 21.61 14.94 28.10
CA PHE A 153 21.67 14.55 29.50
C PHE A 153 21.62 13.02 29.58
N THR A 154 22.63 12.40 30.17
CA THR A 154 22.79 10.94 30.25
C THR A 154 23.69 10.56 31.42
N SER A 155 23.75 9.28 31.76
CA SER A 155 24.61 8.71 32.82
C SER A 155 25.25 7.41 32.32
N SER A 156 26.30 6.95 33.01
CA SER A 156 26.81 5.58 32.88
C SER A 156 25.78 4.53 33.30
N ASP A 157 24.71 4.90 34.00
CA ASP A 157 23.62 4.01 34.41
C ASP A 157 22.60 3.71 33.29
N ILE A 158 22.78 4.32 32.11
CA ILE A 158 21.94 4.02 30.95
C ILE A 158 22.38 2.71 30.32
N ASP A 159 21.44 1.79 30.16
CA ASP A 159 21.64 0.53 29.48
C ASP A 159 21.19 0.66 28.03
N PHE A 160 22.12 1.04 27.15
CA PHE A 160 21.87 1.11 25.71
C PHE A 160 22.56 -0.06 25.02
N TYR A 161 21.79 -0.94 24.39
CA TYR A 161 22.29 -2.13 23.73
C TYR A 161 22.07 -2.08 22.22
N VAL A 162 23.04 -2.55 21.44
CA VAL A 162 22.92 -2.71 19.98
C VAL A 162 23.53 -4.04 19.52
N GLY A 163 22.80 -4.76 18.69
CA GLY A 163 23.19 -6.05 18.12
C GLY A 163 22.72 -6.21 16.68
N TRP A 164 23.35 -7.13 15.95
CA TRP A 164 22.84 -7.58 14.65
C TRP A 164 21.54 -8.38 14.81
N ASN A 165 21.37 -9.07 15.95
CA ASN A 165 20.16 -9.77 16.37
C ASN A 165 20.05 -9.80 17.90
N ASP A 166 18.95 -10.36 18.41
CA ASP A 166 18.63 -10.37 19.85
C ASP A 166 19.64 -11.16 20.69
N GLN A 167 20.45 -12.04 20.08
CA GLN A 167 21.42 -12.89 20.76
C GLN A 167 22.81 -12.26 20.90
N ASN A 168 23.10 -11.15 20.20
CA ASN A 168 24.45 -10.57 20.13
C ASN A 168 24.48 -9.07 20.48
N MET A 169 23.55 -8.67 21.32
CA MET A 169 23.43 -7.32 21.84
C MET A 169 24.68 -6.96 22.65
N GLN A 170 25.30 -5.82 22.32
CA GLN A 170 26.43 -5.27 23.07
C GLN A 170 26.02 -3.94 23.68
N ARG A 171 26.44 -3.70 24.92
CA ARG A 171 26.22 -2.45 25.62
C ARG A 171 27.13 -1.35 25.05
N TYR A 172 26.57 -0.17 24.83
CA TYR A 172 27.29 1.04 24.43
C TYR A 172 27.02 2.16 25.43
N GLU A 173 28.08 2.83 25.87
CA GLU A 173 27.95 4.03 26.70
C GLU A 173 27.94 5.28 25.81
N PHE A 174 26.78 5.91 25.71
CA PHE A 174 26.63 7.15 24.95
C PHE A 174 26.90 8.32 25.89
N LYS A 175 28.08 8.94 25.76
CA LYS A 175 28.57 10.00 26.65
C LYS A 175 27.98 11.35 26.27
N GLN A 176 27.74 12.19 27.29
CA GLN A 176 27.22 13.53 27.10
C GLN A 176 28.14 14.36 26.21
N GLY A 177 27.59 15.08 25.23
CA GLY A 177 28.36 15.91 24.31
C GLY A 177 29.12 15.14 23.22
N ASN A 178 28.97 13.82 23.13
CA ASN A 178 29.48 13.05 21.99
C ASN A 178 28.40 12.87 20.92
N VAL A 179 28.81 12.58 19.69
CA VAL A 179 27.95 12.36 18.54
C VAL A 179 28.10 10.93 18.08
N TYR A 180 27.01 10.18 18.07
CA TYR A 180 27.00 8.79 17.67
C TYR A 180 26.08 8.61 16.47
N GLU A 181 26.52 7.87 15.46
CA GLU A 181 25.62 7.32 14.45
C GLU A 181 25.21 5.90 14.82
N LEU A 182 23.91 5.65 14.86
CA LEU A 182 23.33 4.33 15.02
C LEU A 182 22.99 3.76 13.63
N ASN A 183 23.41 2.52 13.37
CA ASN A 183 22.78 1.74 12.32
C ASN A 183 21.38 1.35 12.77
N ASN A 184 20.41 2.10 12.31
CA ASN A 184 18.99 1.98 12.63
C ASN A 184 18.32 0.70 12.10
N MET A 185 19.00 -0.08 11.25
CA MET A 185 18.62 -1.46 10.89
C MET A 185 19.09 -2.51 11.89
N CYS A 186 20.00 -2.17 12.82
CA CYS A 186 20.41 -3.06 13.90
C CYS A 186 19.36 -3.11 15.00
N ARG A 187 19.28 -4.27 15.68
CA ARG A 187 18.45 -4.44 16.87
C ARG A 187 19.04 -3.59 17.99
N HIS A 188 18.21 -2.81 18.66
CA HIS A 188 18.62 -1.92 19.73
C HIS A 188 17.56 -1.82 20.82
N HIS A 189 18.03 -1.52 22.03
CA HIS A 189 17.24 -1.45 23.26
C HIS A 189 17.83 -0.36 24.15
N VAL A 190 16.96 0.30 24.92
CA VAL A 190 17.43 1.23 25.95
C VAL A 190 16.61 1.12 27.22
N LYS A 191 17.29 1.09 28.36
CA LYS A 191 16.68 1.23 29.68
C LYS A 191 17.36 2.36 30.46
N ASN A 192 16.55 3.20 31.08
CA ASN A 192 17.04 4.29 31.91
C ASN A 192 17.10 3.84 33.37
N ASN A 193 18.23 3.28 33.83
CA ASN A 193 18.41 2.96 35.26
C ASN A 193 18.91 4.17 36.07
N TRP A 194 19.05 5.35 35.45
CA TRP A 194 19.42 6.57 36.15
C TRP A 194 18.21 7.15 36.91
N ASP A 195 18.47 7.91 37.97
CA ASP A 195 17.46 8.57 38.78
C ASP A 195 16.94 9.89 38.16
N LYS A 196 17.44 10.26 36.98
CA LYS A 196 17.00 11.45 36.23
C LYS A 196 16.53 11.10 34.82
N HIS A 197 15.89 12.08 34.19
CA HIS A 197 15.50 11.98 32.79
C HIS A 197 16.74 11.95 31.88
N ARG A 198 16.80 10.93 31.01
CA ARG A 198 17.76 10.88 29.90
C ARG A 198 17.22 11.68 28.73
N VAL A 199 18.00 12.65 28.22
CA VAL A 199 17.60 13.48 27.08
C VAL A 199 18.60 13.35 25.94
N HIS A 200 18.11 12.99 24.77
CA HIS A 200 18.90 12.94 23.54
C HIS A 200 18.29 13.87 22.48
N MET A 201 19.14 14.58 21.76
CA MET A 201 18.79 15.11 20.45
C MET A 201 19.02 13.99 19.43
N ILE A 202 17.97 13.63 18.70
CA ILE A 202 18.01 12.58 17.68
C ILE A 202 17.60 13.23 16.37
N PHE A 203 18.42 13.07 15.34
CA PHE A 203 18.11 13.59 14.02
C PHE A 203 18.55 12.62 12.93
N ASP A 204 17.86 12.69 11.81
CA ASP A 204 18.16 11.91 10.61
C ASP A 204 18.46 12.88 9.46
N TYR A 205 19.50 12.61 8.67
CA TYR A 205 19.84 13.40 7.48
C TYR A 205 20.14 12.51 6.28
N VAL A 206 19.98 13.07 5.07
CA VAL A 206 20.24 12.39 3.78
C VAL A 206 21.52 12.92 3.13
N GLU A 207 22.25 12.07 2.41
CA GLU A 207 23.43 12.45 1.61
C GLU A 207 23.10 13.47 0.52
N GLU A 208 24.09 14.17 -0.03
CA GLU A 208 23.91 15.10 -1.14
C GLU A 208 23.24 14.43 -2.36
N GLY A 209 22.49 15.20 -3.16
CA GLY A 209 21.77 14.69 -4.34
C GLY A 209 20.39 14.07 -4.05
N PHE A 210 20.07 13.64 -2.83
CA PHE A 210 18.72 13.17 -2.51
C PHE A 210 17.71 14.34 -2.56
N GLN A 211 16.65 14.21 -3.36
CA GLN A 211 15.65 15.26 -3.53
C GLN A 211 14.73 15.34 -2.32
N LEU A 212 14.51 16.56 -1.80
CA LEU A 212 13.67 16.79 -0.62
C LEU A 212 12.57 17.80 -0.95
N ASN A 213 11.35 17.48 -0.55
CA ASN A 213 10.21 18.39 -0.59
C ASN A 213 9.93 18.90 0.83
N ARG A 214 10.32 20.15 1.13
CA ARG A 214 10.18 20.74 2.46
C ARG A 214 8.92 21.59 2.57
N MET A 215 8.30 21.59 3.75
CA MET A 215 7.12 22.39 4.04
C MET A 215 7.17 22.92 5.47
N ASP A 216 6.98 24.23 5.62
CA ASP A 216 6.80 24.85 6.93
C ASP A 216 5.37 24.67 7.43
N LEU A 217 5.25 24.19 8.66
CA LEU A 217 3.98 24.10 9.35
C LEU A 217 3.69 25.41 10.10
N LYS A 218 2.41 25.79 10.12
CA LYS A 218 1.94 26.97 10.85
C LYS A 218 1.38 26.56 12.23
N PRO A 219 1.53 27.40 13.27
CA PRO A 219 0.84 27.17 14.55
C PRO A 219 -0.65 26.91 14.35
N GLY A 220 -1.20 25.95 15.09
CA GLY A 220 -2.60 25.51 14.95
C GLY A 220 -2.85 24.44 13.88
N THR A 221 -1.88 24.14 13.01
CA THR A 221 -1.96 22.95 12.13
C THR A 221 -1.99 21.69 12.99
N VAL A 222 -2.89 20.74 12.70
CA VAL A 222 -2.86 19.42 13.34
C VAL A 222 -2.27 18.42 12.36
N VAL A 223 -1.25 17.69 12.83
CA VAL A 223 -0.60 16.64 12.05
C VAL A 223 -1.12 15.28 12.50
N TRP A 224 -1.74 14.57 11.56
CA TRP A 224 -2.15 13.19 11.72
C TRP A 224 -1.04 12.29 11.20
N GLN A 225 -0.38 11.57 12.11
CA GLN A 225 0.61 10.59 11.70
C GLN A 225 0.00 9.20 11.78
N THR A 226 -0.13 8.55 10.62
CA THR A 226 -0.36 7.10 10.55
C THR A 226 0.96 6.38 10.84
N ARG A 227 0.97 5.04 10.83
CA ARG A 227 2.23 4.30 10.99
C ARG A 227 3.29 4.70 9.95
N ARG A 228 2.89 5.09 8.72
CA ARG A 228 3.81 5.32 7.59
C ARG A 228 3.71 6.70 6.93
N SER A 229 2.59 7.40 7.10
CA SER A 229 2.35 8.67 6.41
C SER A 229 1.99 9.78 7.38
N VAL A 230 2.09 11.00 6.87
CA VAL A 230 1.74 12.22 7.58
C VAL A 230 0.69 12.93 6.74
N ASP A 231 -0.47 13.20 7.35
CA ASP A 231 -1.57 13.95 6.74
C ASP A 231 -1.85 15.19 7.59
N LEU A 232 -2.02 16.34 6.95
CA LEU A 232 -2.41 17.55 7.67
C LEU A 232 -3.93 17.58 7.82
N SER A 233 -4.44 18.14 8.92
CA SER A 233 -5.89 18.31 9.09
C SER A 233 -6.54 19.14 7.98
N VAL A 234 -5.78 20.03 7.35
CA VAL A 234 -6.21 20.85 6.20
C VAL A 234 -6.25 20.06 4.89
N ASP A 235 -5.75 18.83 4.87
CA ASP A 235 -5.79 17.94 3.71
C ASP A 235 -7.07 17.08 3.67
N TYR A 236 -8.00 17.27 4.62
CA TYR A 236 -9.23 16.49 4.68
C TYR A 236 -9.98 16.46 3.33
N GLY A 237 -10.21 15.26 2.80
CA GLY A 237 -10.91 15.04 1.55
C GLY A 237 -10.14 15.43 0.28
N LYS A 238 -8.84 15.78 0.36
CA LYS A 238 -8.01 16.06 -0.83
C LYS A 238 -7.85 14.87 -1.78
N ARG A 239 -8.04 13.65 -1.29
CA ARG A 239 -8.15 12.43 -2.10
C ARG A 239 -9.55 11.83 -1.91
N ALA A 240 -10.29 11.70 -3.00
CA ALA A 240 -11.57 11.02 -3.01
C ALA A 240 -11.39 9.51 -3.24
N PRO A 241 -12.00 8.63 -2.42
CA PRO A 241 -12.08 7.20 -2.70
C PRO A 241 -13.24 6.88 -3.66
N PRO A 242 -13.24 5.71 -4.33
CA PRO A 242 -12.12 4.78 -4.44
C PRO A 242 -11.03 5.36 -5.35
N SER A 243 -9.81 4.84 -5.23
CA SER A 243 -8.65 5.22 -6.05
C SER A 243 -8.31 4.18 -7.12
N PHE A 244 -8.83 2.96 -7.00
CA PHE A 244 -8.70 1.92 -8.02
C PHE A 244 -9.87 0.93 -7.99
N VAL A 245 -10.09 0.23 -9.09
CA VAL A 245 -11.08 -0.84 -9.21
C VAL A 245 -10.50 -2.02 -10.00
N ILE A 246 -10.53 -3.22 -9.42
CA ILE A 246 -10.20 -4.46 -10.14
C ILE A 246 -11.49 -5.03 -10.75
N ILE A 247 -11.69 -4.80 -12.03
CA ILE A 247 -12.96 -5.08 -12.72
C ILE A 247 -13.14 -6.55 -13.12
N GLY A 248 -12.08 -7.34 -13.13
CA GLY A 248 -12.13 -8.67 -13.72
C GLY A 248 -10.77 -9.34 -13.81
N ALA A 249 -10.71 -10.56 -14.32
CA ALA A 249 -11.83 -11.42 -14.70
C ALA A 249 -12.17 -12.40 -13.58
N GLN A 250 -13.44 -12.81 -13.50
CA GLN A 250 -13.86 -13.87 -12.58
C GLN A 250 -13.06 -15.16 -12.85
N LYS A 251 -12.55 -15.78 -11.78
CA LYS A 251 -11.70 -16.98 -11.81
C LYS A 251 -10.27 -16.79 -12.38
N ALA A 252 -9.81 -15.54 -12.47
CA ALA A 252 -8.46 -15.22 -12.93
C ALA A 252 -7.49 -14.74 -11.83
N GLY A 253 -7.86 -14.84 -10.54
CA GLY A 253 -6.97 -14.48 -9.42
C GLY A 253 -7.15 -13.07 -8.85
N THR A 254 -8.30 -12.43 -9.08
CA THR A 254 -8.63 -11.09 -8.57
C THR A 254 -8.52 -10.97 -7.05
N THR A 255 -8.88 -12.01 -6.29
CA THR A 255 -8.70 -12.01 -4.82
C THR A 255 -7.23 -11.99 -4.43
N SER A 256 -6.37 -12.79 -5.07
CA SER A 256 -4.94 -12.76 -4.80
C SER A 256 -4.35 -11.39 -5.10
N LEU A 257 -4.67 -10.81 -6.28
CA LEU A 257 -4.22 -9.46 -6.64
C LEU A 257 -4.66 -8.41 -5.62
N TYR A 258 -5.94 -8.42 -5.22
CA TYR A 258 -6.46 -7.50 -4.21
C TYR A 258 -5.70 -7.63 -2.89
N ASP A 259 -5.54 -8.86 -2.39
CA ASP A 259 -4.85 -9.14 -1.13
C ASP A 259 -3.35 -8.76 -1.19
N TYR A 260 -2.69 -8.90 -2.35
CA TYR A 260 -1.31 -8.42 -2.53
C TYR A 260 -1.23 -6.89 -2.49
N ILE A 261 -2.19 -6.18 -3.09
CA ILE A 261 -2.26 -4.71 -3.01
C ILE A 261 -2.49 -4.25 -1.57
N LEU A 262 -3.38 -4.93 -0.83
CA LEU A 262 -3.70 -4.60 0.57
C LEU A 262 -2.50 -4.75 1.54
N GLN A 263 -1.43 -5.44 1.15
CA GLN A 263 -0.23 -5.53 1.98
C GLN A 263 0.55 -4.21 2.02
N HIS A 264 0.32 -3.31 1.06
CA HIS A 264 0.97 -2.00 1.08
C HIS A 264 0.39 -1.13 2.19
N ASP A 265 1.25 -0.54 3.02
CA ASP A 265 0.87 0.27 4.19
C ASP A 265 0.06 1.57 3.89
N LEU A 266 -0.15 1.92 2.62
CA LEU A 266 -0.93 3.09 2.18
C LEU A 266 -2.27 2.67 1.56
N VAL A 267 -2.56 1.37 1.53
CA VAL A 267 -3.82 0.85 1.02
C VAL A 267 -4.68 0.42 2.20
N TRP A 268 -5.86 1.02 2.28
CA TRP A 268 -6.88 0.66 3.24
C TRP A 268 -7.94 -0.25 2.59
N PRO A 269 -8.34 -1.36 3.23
CA PRO A 269 -9.30 -2.28 2.65
C PRO A 269 -10.68 -1.65 2.50
N ALA A 270 -11.41 -2.07 1.46
CA ALA A 270 -12.85 -1.85 1.40
C ALA A 270 -13.53 -2.63 2.54
N LYS A 271 -14.66 -2.12 3.05
CA LYS A 271 -15.53 -2.88 3.97
C LYS A 271 -16.00 -4.18 3.32
N ARG A 272 -16.11 -4.17 2.00
CA ARG A 272 -16.46 -5.32 1.17
C ARG A 272 -15.68 -5.27 -0.13
N LYS A 273 -14.86 -6.28 -0.41
CA LYS A 273 -14.07 -6.41 -1.65
C LYS A 273 -14.94 -6.39 -2.91
N GLU A 274 -15.89 -7.30 -2.99
CA GLU A 274 -16.83 -7.41 -4.13
C GLU A 274 -18.08 -6.58 -3.80
N THR A 275 -18.03 -5.27 -4.11
CA THR A 275 -19.09 -4.32 -3.78
C THR A 275 -20.36 -4.61 -4.56
N HIS A 276 -20.21 -4.93 -5.85
CA HIS A 276 -21.30 -5.12 -6.79
C HIS A 276 -22.27 -3.93 -6.87
N TYR A 277 -21.77 -2.72 -6.58
CA TYR A 277 -22.62 -1.54 -6.61
C TYR A 277 -23.00 -1.14 -8.04
N PHE A 278 -22.04 -1.19 -8.95
CA PHE A 278 -22.25 -0.71 -10.32
C PHE A 278 -22.95 -1.73 -11.23
N ASP A 279 -23.09 -2.98 -10.80
CA ASP A 279 -23.87 -4.02 -11.48
C ASP A 279 -25.23 -4.26 -10.80
N TRP A 280 -25.36 -5.24 -9.90
CA TRP A 280 -26.65 -5.73 -9.40
C TRP A 280 -27.10 -5.14 -8.05
N ARG A 281 -26.22 -4.45 -7.31
CA ARG A 281 -26.61 -3.65 -6.13
C ARG A 281 -26.81 -2.17 -6.45
N TRP A 282 -27.04 -1.83 -7.72
CA TRP A 282 -27.33 -0.46 -8.10
C TRP A 282 -28.59 0.03 -7.39
N ASN A 283 -28.45 1.10 -6.59
CA ASN A 283 -29.55 1.64 -5.83
C ASN A 283 -30.43 2.52 -6.74
N LYS A 284 -31.55 1.98 -7.21
CA LYS A 284 -32.52 2.67 -8.08
C LYS A 284 -33.43 3.66 -7.33
N GLU A 285 -33.38 3.70 -6.01
CA GLU A 285 -34.16 4.64 -5.19
C GLU A 285 -33.49 6.02 -5.11
N LEU A 286 -32.21 6.11 -5.45
CA LEU A 286 -31.48 7.37 -5.53
C LEU A 286 -31.80 8.12 -6.83
N PRO A 287 -31.66 9.47 -6.87
CA PRO A 287 -31.82 10.24 -8.09
C PRO A 287 -30.83 9.81 -9.18
N GLU A 288 -31.22 10.00 -10.45
CA GLU A 288 -30.41 9.65 -11.62
C GLU A 288 -28.97 10.14 -11.51
N ALA A 289 -28.01 9.22 -11.64
CA ALA A 289 -26.59 9.49 -11.49
C ALA A 289 -26.02 10.43 -12.56
N SER A 290 -26.73 10.65 -13.67
CA SER A 290 -26.37 11.66 -14.68
C SER A 290 -26.53 13.09 -14.17
N THR A 291 -27.32 13.31 -13.11
CA THR A 291 -27.47 14.62 -12.47
C THR A 291 -26.38 14.86 -11.42
N PRO A 292 -25.91 16.11 -11.20
CA PRO A 292 -24.91 16.39 -10.17
C PRO A 292 -25.33 15.94 -8.76
N GLU A 293 -26.61 16.08 -8.42
CA GLU A 293 -27.15 15.65 -7.13
C GLU A 293 -27.21 14.12 -7.03
N GLY A 294 -27.71 13.44 -8.06
CA GLY A 294 -27.73 11.98 -8.12
C GLY A 294 -26.33 11.37 -8.01
N ALA A 295 -25.37 11.86 -8.80
CA ALA A 295 -23.97 11.43 -8.72
C ALA A 295 -23.42 11.56 -7.29
N LYS A 296 -23.68 12.70 -6.62
CA LYS A 296 -23.26 12.97 -5.25
C LYS A 296 -23.89 12.02 -4.23
N GLN A 297 -25.17 11.70 -4.38
CA GLN A 297 -25.86 10.75 -3.49
C GLN A 297 -25.39 9.31 -3.72
N HIS A 298 -25.19 8.92 -4.97
CA HIS A 298 -24.64 7.61 -5.33
C HIS A 298 -23.23 7.41 -4.77
N ILE A 299 -22.31 8.37 -4.95
CA ILE A 299 -20.94 8.24 -4.42
C ILE A 299 -20.96 8.22 -2.89
N ARG A 300 -21.82 9.03 -2.25
CA ARG A 300 -21.98 9.04 -0.80
C ARG A 300 -22.43 7.68 -0.28
N TYR A 301 -23.46 7.11 -0.89
CA TYR A 301 -23.97 5.79 -0.55
C TYR A 301 -22.91 4.70 -0.75
N TYR A 302 -22.21 4.74 -1.88
CA TYR A 302 -21.15 3.80 -2.21
C TYR A 302 -20.02 3.83 -1.18
N GLU A 303 -19.48 5.02 -0.90
CA GLU A 303 -18.40 5.22 0.08
C GLU A 303 -18.81 4.80 1.49
N ASP A 304 -20.00 5.15 1.96
CA ASP A 304 -20.45 4.82 3.31
C ASP A 304 -20.76 3.32 3.48
N THR A 305 -21.28 2.67 2.44
CA THR A 305 -21.68 1.26 2.46
C THR A 305 -20.49 0.32 2.28
N PHE A 306 -19.61 0.64 1.34
CA PHE A 306 -18.58 -0.30 0.88
C PHE A 306 -17.16 0.10 1.27
N LEU A 307 -16.90 1.35 1.66
CA LEU A 307 -15.57 1.85 2.01
C LEU A 307 -15.55 2.47 3.42
N GLU A 308 -14.36 2.79 3.92
CA GLU A 308 -14.16 3.47 5.20
C GLU A 308 -14.03 5.00 5.01
N ARG A 309 -15.08 5.62 4.47
CA ARG A 309 -15.11 7.05 4.10
C ARG A 309 -14.52 7.98 5.16
N LYS A 310 -14.92 7.82 6.44
CA LYS A 310 -14.46 8.68 7.54
C LYS A 310 -12.94 8.60 7.76
N VAL A 311 -12.36 7.42 7.56
CA VAL A 311 -10.90 7.20 7.63
C VAL A 311 -10.25 7.82 6.39
N LEU A 312 -10.73 7.47 5.21
CA LEU A 312 -10.12 7.85 3.93
C LEU A 312 -10.10 9.36 3.69
N TYR A 313 -11.17 10.07 4.07
CA TYR A 313 -11.18 11.54 3.96
C TYR A 313 -10.26 12.20 4.99
N ARG A 314 -10.06 11.58 6.17
CA ARG A 314 -9.17 12.11 7.20
C ARG A 314 -7.70 11.90 6.87
N PHE A 315 -7.37 10.81 6.19
CA PHE A 315 -6.01 10.40 5.84
C PHE A 315 -5.88 10.29 4.31
N PRO A 316 -5.81 11.41 3.57
CA PRO A 316 -5.76 11.42 2.11
C PRO A 316 -4.49 10.79 1.50
N SER A 317 -3.46 10.54 2.31
CA SER A 317 -2.32 9.70 1.94
C SER A 317 -2.70 8.22 1.74
N LEU A 318 -3.76 7.75 2.40
CA LEU A 318 -4.32 6.42 2.19
C LEU A 318 -5.16 6.40 0.92
N MET A 319 -5.08 5.29 0.20
CA MET A 319 -5.99 4.97 -0.87
C MET A 319 -6.81 3.74 -0.52
N SER A 320 -7.93 3.55 -1.20
CA SER A 320 -8.74 2.35 -1.10
C SER A 320 -9.34 2.04 -2.45
N GLY A 321 -9.64 0.78 -2.68
CA GLY A 321 -10.25 0.30 -3.90
C GLY A 321 -10.99 -1.00 -3.65
N GLU A 322 -11.60 -1.51 -4.71
CA GLU A 322 -12.44 -2.70 -4.67
C GLU A 322 -12.06 -3.68 -5.77
N ALA A 323 -12.61 -4.90 -5.68
CA ALA A 323 -12.41 -5.92 -6.69
C ALA A 323 -13.70 -6.72 -6.94
N THR A 324 -14.53 -6.22 -7.84
CA THR A 324 -15.74 -6.87 -8.37
C THR A 324 -15.50 -7.40 -9.78
N PRO A 325 -15.20 -8.71 -9.94
CA PRO A 325 -14.78 -9.27 -11.22
C PRO A 325 -15.87 -9.35 -12.30
N SER A 326 -17.13 -9.14 -11.92
CA SER A 326 -18.27 -9.09 -12.84
C SER A 326 -18.33 -7.78 -13.62
N TYR A 327 -17.70 -6.71 -13.15
CA TYR A 327 -17.73 -5.40 -13.82
C TYR A 327 -17.16 -5.47 -15.23
N MET A 328 -16.11 -6.26 -15.47
CA MET A 328 -15.52 -6.43 -16.79
C MET A 328 -16.55 -6.83 -17.86
N LEU A 329 -17.55 -7.63 -17.48
CA LEU A 329 -18.63 -8.08 -18.35
C LEU A 329 -19.89 -7.18 -18.27
N GLY A 330 -19.88 -6.15 -17.44
CA GLY A 330 -21.02 -5.25 -17.25
C GLY A 330 -21.18 -4.16 -18.30
N GLY A 331 -20.27 -4.12 -19.27
CA GLY A 331 -20.40 -3.32 -20.49
C GLY A 331 -20.67 -1.83 -20.25
N THR A 332 -21.40 -1.22 -21.18
CA THR A 332 -21.71 0.22 -21.16
C THR A 332 -22.46 0.62 -19.87
N THR A 333 -23.31 -0.27 -19.33
CA THR A 333 -24.07 0.02 -18.11
C THR A 333 -23.15 0.26 -16.91
N VAL A 334 -22.20 -0.63 -16.64
CA VAL A 334 -21.27 -0.48 -15.52
C VAL A 334 -20.33 0.70 -15.77
N ILE A 335 -19.77 0.81 -16.97
CA ILE A 335 -18.86 1.90 -17.37
C ILE A 335 -19.53 3.27 -17.16
N SER A 336 -20.75 3.45 -17.67
CA SER A 336 -21.50 4.72 -17.55
C SER A 336 -21.77 5.08 -16.09
N ARG A 337 -22.22 4.12 -15.28
CA ARG A 337 -22.46 4.35 -13.85
C ARG A 337 -21.18 4.74 -13.12
N MET A 338 -20.07 4.07 -13.38
CA MET A 338 -18.78 4.39 -12.77
C MET A 338 -18.29 5.78 -13.17
N LYS A 339 -18.40 6.15 -14.46
CA LYS A 339 -17.98 7.48 -14.96
C LYS A 339 -18.83 8.61 -14.39
N GLN A 340 -20.13 8.37 -14.16
CA GLN A 340 -21.03 9.34 -13.54
C GLN A 340 -20.77 9.50 -12.04
N VAL A 341 -20.58 8.40 -11.32
CA VAL A 341 -20.50 8.39 -9.85
C VAL A 341 -19.10 8.67 -9.32
N MET A 342 -18.06 8.16 -9.97
CA MET A 342 -16.66 8.30 -9.53
C MET A 342 -15.71 8.66 -10.68
N PRO A 343 -15.93 9.82 -11.34
CA PRO A 343 -15.09 10.27 -12.47
C PRO A 343 -13.62 10.49 -12.09
N HIS A 344 -13.31 10.63 -10.79
CA HIS A 344 -11.96 10.75 -10.26
C HIS A 344 -11.20 9.42 -10.20
N CYS A 345 -11.90 8.28 -10.12
CA CYS A 345 -11.28 6.96 -10.06
C CYS A 345 -10.91 6.52 -11.47
N ARG A 346 -9.64 6.68 -11.85
CA ARG A 346 -9.14 6.37 -13.19
C ARG A 346 -8.39 5.03 -13.26
N ASN A 347 -7.85 4.54 -12.16
CA ASN A 347 -7.02 3.33 -12.18
C ASN A 347 -7.89 2.07 -12.24
N ILE A 348 -8.04 1.51 -13.44
CA ILE A 348 -8.77 0.28 -13.71
C ILE A 348 -7.77 -0.87 -13.88
N LEU A 349 -7.99 -1.98 -13.18
CA LEU A 349 -7.15 -3.17 -13.28
C LEU A 349 -7.97 -4.36 -13.75
N ALA A 350 -7.42 -5.16 -14.65
CA ALA A 350 -7.97 -6.44 -15.05
C ALA A 350 -6.88 -7.51 -15.00
N ILE A 351 -7.15 -8.65 -14.37
CA ILE A 351 -6.30 -9.84 -14.39
C ILE A 351 -7.00 -10.96 -15.16
N MET A 352 -6.32 -11.56 -16.14
CA MET A 352 -6.87 -12.59 -17.02
C MET A 352 -6.16 -13.93 -16.80
N ARG A 353 -6.72 -15.02 -17.31
CA ARG A 353 -6.13 -16.37 -17.33
C ARG A 353 -6.42 -16.97 -18.69
N ASN A 354 -5.68 -18.01 -19.11
CA ASN A 354 -6.09 -18.83 -20.25
C ASN A 354 -7.62 -19.07 -20.24
N PRO A 355 -8.35 -18.66 -21.29
CA PRO A 355 -9.80 -18.60 -21.27
C PRO A 355 -10.46 -19.99 -21.17
N VAL A 356 -9.82 -21.04 -21.70
CA VAL A 356 -10.25 -22.44 -21.54
C VAL A 356 -10.24 -22.83 -20.07
N GLU A 357 -9.12 -22.60 -19.41
CA GLU A 357 -8.91 -22.91 -18.00
C GLU A 357 -9.81 -22.06 -17.07
N ARG A 358 -10.07 -20.81 -17.46
CA ARG A 358 -10.97 -19.89 -16.75
C ARG A 358 -12.43 -20.36 -16.85
N ALA A 359 -12.87 -20.77 -18.05
CA ALA A 359 -14.20 -21.31 -18.28
C ALA A 359 -14.45 -22.56 -17.44
N TYR A 360 -13.51 -23.50 -17.46
CA TYR A 360 -13.61 -24.72 -16.68
C TYR A 360 -13.58 -24.44 -15.17
N SER A 361 -12.68 -23.56 -14.70
CA SER A 361 -12.66 -23.17 -13.28
C SER A 361 -13.96 -22.52 -12.82
N HIS A 362 -14.65 -21.78 -13.70
CA HIS A 362 -15.98 -21.25 -13.42
C HIS A 362 -17.00 -22.38 -13.30
N TYR A 363 -17.05 -23.28 -14.29
CA TYR A 363 -17.95 -24.45 -14.28
C TYR A 363 -17.76 -25.29 -13.03
N SER A 364 -16.53 -25.71 -12.72
CA SER A 364 -16.26 -26.56 -11.56
C SER A 364 -16.60 -25.87 -10.24
N MET A 365 -16.52 -24.54 -10.16
CA MET A 365 -16.99 -23.80 -8.98
C MET A 365 -18.51 -23.82 -8.85
N THR A 366 -19.23 -23.72 -9.96
CA THR A 366 -20.70 -23.73 -9.99
C THR A 366 -21.26 -25.15 -9.78
N ALA A 367 -20.58 -26.17 -10.31
CA ALA A 367 -20.96 -27.58 -10.19
C ALA A 367 -20.68 -28.16 -8.79
N ASP A 368 -19.78 -27.54 -8.03
CA ASP A 368 -19.44 -27.94 -6.68
C ASP A 368 -20.64 -27.79 -5.72
N ILE A 369 -21.14 -28.93 -5.25
CA ILE A 369 -22.26 -29.08 -4.31
C ILE A 369 -21.83 -29.02 -2.84
N GLU A 370 -20.53 -28.93 -2.54
CA GLU A 370 -20.01 -28.84 -1.18
C GLU A 370 -19.84 -27.38 -0.74
N GLY A 371 -20.49 -27.02 0.38
CA GLY A 371 -20.37 -25.70 0.99
C GLY A 371 -21.55 -25.34 1.88
N SER A 372 -21.44 -24.20 2.57
CA SER A 372 -22.58 -23.60 3.28
C SER A 372 -23.71 -23.20 2.32
N GLU A 373 -24.95 -23.14 2.80
CA GLU A 373 -26.11 -22.69 2.01
C GLU A 373 -25.87 -21.34 1.31
N LYS A 374 -25.21 -20.40 1.99
CA LYS A 374 -24.83 -19.10 1.41
C LYS A 374 -23.86 -19.26 0.24
N GLN A 375 -22.89 -20.17 0.33
CA GLN A 375 -21.94 -20.43 -0.75
C GLN A 375 -22.62 -21.10 -1.94
N LEU A 376 -23.48 -22.10 -1.71
CA LEU A 376 -24.22 -22.78 -2.77
C LEU A 376 -25.16 -21.83 -3.51
N ARG A 377 -25.89 -20.98 -2.77
CA ARG A 377 -26.72 -19.92 -3.36
C ARG A 377 -25.90 -18.96 -4.22
N ASN A 378 -24.75 -18.50 -3.72
CA ASN A 378 -23.90 -17.55 -4.44
C ASN A 378 -23.20 -18.14 -5.66
N ARG A 379 -23.02 -19.47 -5.73
CA ARG A 379 -22.38 -20.15 -6.86
C ARG A 379 -23.32 -20.34 -8.05
N GLY A 380 -24.63 -20.24 -7.83
CA GLY A 380 -25.64 -20.32 -8.90
C GLY A 380 -25.77 -21.70 -9.54
N HIS A 381 -25.77 -22.79 -8.74
CA HIS A 381 -25.83 -24.17 -9.26
C HIS A 381 -27.01 -24.41 -10.23
N HIS A 382 -28.14 -23.74 -9.99
CA HIS A 382 -29.33 -23.81 -10.83
C HIS A 382 -29.05 -23.41 -12.30
N HIS A 383 -28.06 -22.55 -12.59
CA HIS A 383 -27.75 -22.16 -13.97
C HIS A 383 -27.14 -23.29 -14.82
N LEU A 384 -26.64 -24.36 -14.20
CA LEU A 384 -26.20 -25.53 -14.94
C LEU A 384 -27.39 -26.27 -15.58
N ASN A 385 -28.58 -26.23 -14.94
CA ASN A 385 -29.78 -26.95 -15.39
C ASN A 385 -29.50 -28.45 -15.69
N GLY A 386 -28.65 -29.09 -14.90
CA GLY A 386 -28.25 -30.49 -15.09
C GLY A 386 -27.25 -30.75 -16.23
N ARG A 387 -26.81 -29.72 -16.96
CA ARG A 387 -25.85 -29.85 -18.06
C ARG A 387 -24.42 -30.06 -17.56
N ASN A 388 -23.68 -30.90 -18.27
CA ASN A 388 -22.24 -31.05 -18.07
C ASN A 388 -21.46 -29.90 -18.76
N PHE A 389 -20.14 -29.85 -18.55
CA PHE A 389 -19.31 -28.78 -19.11
C PHE A 389 -19.32 -28.74 -20.65
N GLU A 390 -19.30 -29.90 -21.31
CA GLU A 390 -19.30 -29.98 -22.77
C GLU A 390 -20.60 -29.43 -23.37
N GLN A 391 -21.74 -29.84 -22.81
CA GLN A 391 -23.06 -29.34 -23.24
C GLN A 391 -23.15 -27.82 -23.08
N ILE A 392 -22.66 -27.26 -21.98
CA ILE A 392 -22.62 -25.81 -21.77
C ILE A 392 -21.74 -25.12 -22.81
N VAL A 393 -20.57 -25.70 -23.12
CA VAL A 393 -19.67 -25.16 -24.14
C VAL A 393 -20.34 -25.13 -25.50
N ASP A 394 -20.98 -26.22 -25.90
CA ASP A 394 -21.65 -26.34 -27.18
C ASP A 394 -22.84 -25.36 -27.29
N ASP A 395 -23.68 -25.32 -26.26
CA ASP A 395 -24.82 -24.39 -26.18
C ASP A 395 -24.36 -22.92 -26.31
N GLU A 396 -23.34 -22.50 -25.53
CA GLU A 396 -22.88 -21.11 -25.54
C GLU A 396 -22.16 -20.74 -26.84
N ILE A 397 -21.39 -21.65 -27.45
CA ILE A 397 -20.75 -21.40 -28.75
C ILE A 397 -21.79 -21.27 -29.85
N GLU A 398 -22.79 -22.15 -29.90
CA GLU A 398 -23.87 -22.08 -30.88
C GLU A 398 -24.68 -20.78 -30.72
N GLU A 399 -25.00 -20.40 -29.48
CA GLU A 399 -25.67 -19.14 -29.15
C GLU A 399 -24.85 -17.92 -29.63
N LEU A 400 -23.56 -17.85 -29.27
CA LEU A 400 -22.69 -16.76 -29.69
C LEU A 400 -22.56 -16.68 -31.21
N SER A 401 -22.52 -17.82 -31.90
CA SER A 401 -22.52 -17.88 -33.36
C SER A 401 -23.83 -17.34 -33.96
N LYS A 402 -24.99 -17.67 -33.38
CA LYS A 402 -26.30 -17.14 -33.83
C LYS A 402 -26.41 -15.63 -33.63
N LEU A 403 -25.78 -15.10 -32.59
CA LEU A 403 -25.66 -13.65 -32.35
C LEU A 403 -24.63 -12.97 -33.28
N GLY A 404 -23.89 -13.75 -34.07
CA GLY A 404 -22.89 -13.28 -35.01
C GLY A 404 -21.62 -12.76 -34.32
N VAL A 405 -21.29 -13.26 -33.14
CA VAL A 405 -20.08 -12.86 -32.41
C VAL A 405 -18.83 -13.36 -33.15
N HIS A 406 -17.93 -12.44 -33.46
CA HIS A 406 -16.66 -12.72 -34.12
C HIS A 406 -15.53 -11.84 -33.55
N PRO A 407 -14.25 -12.18 -33.78
CA PRO A 407 -13.10 -11.50 -33.17
C PRO A 407 -12.99 -10.00 -33.49
N ASP A 408 -13.37 -9.60 -34.69
CA ASP A 408 -13.35 -8.19 -35.15
C ASP A 408 -14.61 -7.39 -34.78
N MET A 409 -15.51 -7.94 -33.96
CA MET A 409 -16.75 -7.28 -33.57
C MET A 409 -16.45 -6.00 -32.77
N ALA A 410 -17.13 -4.91 -33.09
CA ALA A 410 -17.01 -3.67 -32.32
C ALA A 410 -17.58 -3.84 -30.91
N PHE A 411 -16.99 -3.14 -29.93
CA PHE A 411 -17.47 -3.19 -28.54
C PHE A 411 -18.97 -2.86 -28.43
N ALA A 412 -19.45 -1.84 -29.13
CA ALA A 412 -20.86 -1.43 -29.08
C ALA A 412 -21.81 -2.55 -29.52
N ASP A 413 -21.46 -3.30 -30.57
CA ASP A 413 -22.26 -4.44 -31.06
C ASP A 413 -22.22 -5.61 -30.08
N PHE A 414 -21.03 -5.90 -29.51
CA PHE A 414 -20.89 -6.97 -28.51
C PHE A 414 -21.61 -6.62 -27.20
N ASP A 415 -21.55 -5.36 -26.78
CA ASP A 415 -22.26 -4.84 -25.62
C ASP A 415 -23.78 -4.94 -25.81
N ASP A 416 -24.30 -4.56 -26.98
CA ASP A 416 -25.74 -4.67 -27.27
C ASP A 416 -26.22 -6.12 -27.33
N LYS A 417 -25.58 -6.94 -28.16
CA LYS A 417 -26.03 -8.31 -28.46
C LYS A 417 -25.75 -9.32 -27.36
N VAL A 418 -24.67 -9.10 -26.59
CA VAL A 418 -24.22 -10.07 -25.57
C VAL A 418 -24.32 -9.46 -24.18
N MET A 419 -23.65 -8.36 -23.87
CA MET A 419 -23.58 -7.93 -22.46
C MET A 419 -24.92 -7.43 -21.91
N ARG A 420 -25.62 -6.54 -22.62
CA ARG A 420 -26.87 -5.94 -22.17
C ARG A 420 -28.08 -6.86 -22.31
N GLN A 421 -28.16 -7.62 -23.41
CA GLN A 421 -29.31 -8.48 -23.70
C GLN A 421 -29.24 -9.85 -23.02
N ARG A 422 -28.04 -10.39 -22.78
CA ARG A 422 -27.86 -11.76 -22.25
C ARG A 422 -27.66 -11.80 -20.73
N LEU A 423 -27.05 -10.78 -20.13
CA LEU A 423 -26.62 -10.86 -18.74
C LEU A 423 -27.65 -10.24 -17.81
N VAL A 424 -28.38 -11.11 -17.13
CA VAL A 424 -29.07 -10.70 -15.91
C VAL A 424 -27.99 -10.38 -14.87
N PHE A 425 -27.97 -9.14 -14.39
CA PHE A 425 -27.13 -8.74 -13.28
C PHE A 425 -27.66 -9.42 -11.99
N ASP A 426 -27.24 -10.65 -11.74
CA ASP A 426 -27.55 -11.43 -10.54
C ASP A 426 -26.29 -12.02 -9.89
N HIS A 427 -26.47 -12.78 -8.79
CA HIS A 427 -25.37 -13.50 -8.17
C HIS A 427 -25.03 -14.73 -9.01
N GLY A 428 -24.02 -14.59 -9.87
CA GLY A 428 -23.45 -15.71 -10.62
C GLY A 428 -23.35 -15.46 -12.11
N ALA A 429 -24.19 -14.58 -12.69
CA ALA A 429 -24.15 -14.06 -14.06
C ALA A 429 -23.46 -15.05 -15.04
N HIS A 430 -24.18 -16.11 -15.38
CA HIS A 430 -23.57 -17.32 -15.92
C HIS A 430 -23.33 -17.22 -17.41
N SER A 431 -22.14 -16.74 -17.78
CA SER A 431 -21.50 -17.13 -19.03
C SER A 431 -20.16 -17.80 -18.75
N PHE A 432 -20.01 -19.03 -19.20
CA PHE A 432 -18.78 -19.80 -19.11
C PHE A 432 -17.87 -19.55 -20.31
N VAL A 433 -18.43 -19.32 -21.50
CA VAL A 433 -17.63 -19.11 -22.71
C VAL A 433 -17.42 -17.62 -22.98
N ALA A 434 -18.47 -16.80 -23.02
CA ALA A 434 -18.36 -15.38 -23.42
C ALA A 434 -17.46 -14.55 -22.47
N ARG A 435 -17.39 -14.92 -21.18
CA ARG A 435 -16.45 -14.31 -20.21
C ARG A 435 -14.97 -14.41 -20.63
N GLY A 436 -14.61 -15.40 -21.45
CA GLY A 436 -13.26 -15.56 -22.00
C GLY A 436 -12.97 -14.68 -23.21
N LEU A 437 -13.97 -13.98 -23.77
CA LEU A 437 -13.80 -13.07 -24.91
C LEU A 437 -13.24 -11.72 -24.42
N TYR A 438 -12.01 -11.73 -23.92
CA TYR A 438 -11.42 -10.61 -23.18
C TYR A 438 -11.20 -9.37 -24.06
N ALA A 439 -10.73 -9.54 -25.30
CA ALA A 439 -10.47 -8.42 -26.19
C ALA A 439 -11.72 -7.57 -26.44
N LEU A 440 -12.86 -8.22 -26.68
CA LEU A 440 -14.15 -7.56 -26.89
C LEU A 440 -14.63 -6.84 -25.62
N GLN A 441 -14.46 -7.45 -24.44
CA GLN A 441 -14.83 -6.82 -23.16
C GLN A 441 -13.96 -5.61 -22.83
N LEU A 442 -12.63 -5.74 -22.98
CA LEU A 442 -11.67 -4.70 -22.61
C LEU A 442 -11.71 -3.49 -23.53
N ALA A 443 -12.15 -3.65 -24.78
CA ALA A 443 -12.24 -2.55 -25.74
C ALA A 443 -13.04 -1.36 -25.18
N GLY A 444 -14.22 -1.60 -24.58
CA GLY A 444 -15.03 -0.53 -23.99
C GLY A 444 -14.39 0.13 -22.76
N TRP A 445 -13.66 -0.64 -21.95
CA TRP A 445 -12.92 -0.09 -20.79
C TRP A 445 -11.77 0.80 -21.23
N ILE A 446 -11.00 0.36 -22.22
CA ILE A 446 -9.88 1.12 -22.80
C ILE A 446 -10.39 2.37 -23.51
N GLU A 447 -11.49 2.28 -24.26
CA GLU A 447 -12.13 3.43 -24.89
C GLU A 447 -12.60 4.47 -23.84
N ALA A 448 -13.25 4.00 -22.77
CA ALA A 448 -13.83 4.89 -21.77
C ALA A 448 -12.80 5.53 -20.82
N TYR A 449 -11.71 4.84 -20.49
CA TYR A 449 -10.72 5.30 -19.51
C TYR A 449 -9.38 5.71 -20.13
N GLY A 450 -9.05 5.27 -21.33
CA GLY A 450 -7.72 5.43 -21.91
C GLY A 450 -6.80 4.26 -21.54
N LYS A 451 -5.92 3.85 -22.47
CA LYS A 451 -5.03 2.69 -22.30
C LYS A 451 -4.08 2.85 -21.10
N GLU A 452 -3.64 4.06 -20.82
CA GLU A 452 -2.78 4.41 -19.70
C GLU A 452 -3.44 4.26 -18.33
N ASN A 453 -4.78 4.24 -18.29
CA ASN A 453 -5.58 4.11 -17.07
C ASN A 453 -6.15 2.70 -16.89
N VAL A 454 -5.81 1.75 -17.78
CA VAL A 454 -6.27 0.35 -17.72
C VAL A 454 -5.05 -0.58 -17.69
N LEU A 455 -4.73 -1.10 -16.50
CA LEU A 455 -3.65 -2.08 -16.32
C LEU A 455 -4.17 -3.50 -16.58
N LEU A 456 -3.55 -4.16 -17.56
CA LEU A 456 -3.85 -5.54 -17.93
C LEU A 456 -2.78 -6.48 -17.38
N LEU A 457 -3.21 -7.46 -16.59
CA LEU A 457 -2.38 -8.46 -15.94
C LEU A 457 -2.85 -9.86 -16.35
N THR A 458 -2.01 -10.85 -16.13
CA THR A 458 -2.37 -12.25 -16.34
C THR A 458 -1.97 -13.09 -15.14
N LEU A 459 -2.69 -14.20 -14.89
CA LEU A 459 -2.33 -15.14 -13.84
C LEU A 459 -0.97 -15.79 -14.09
N ASP A 460 -0.51 -15.81 -15.35
CA ASP A 460 0.81 -16.30 -15.72
C ASP A 460 1.95 -15.43 -15.17
N ASP A 461 1.64 -14.15 -14.90
CA ASP A 461 2.56 -13.22 -14.25
C ASP A 461 2.75 -13.55 -12.75
N PHE A 462 1.93 -14.43 -12.18
CA PHE A 462 2.06 -14.88 -10.79
C PHE A 462 2.65 -16.29 -10.64
N ARG A 463 3.05 -16.96 -11.73
CA ARG A 463 3.52 -18.36 -11.71
C ARG A 463 4.79 -18.59 -10.91
N THR A 464 5.68 -17.60 -10.85
CA THR A 464 6.94 -17.67 -10.11
C THR A 464 7.04 -16.50 -9.16
N THR A 465 7.77 -16.69 -8.07
CA THR A 465 7.99 -15.64 -7.07
C THR A 465 8.63 -14.39 -7.68
N GLU A 466 9.59 -14.55 -8.60
CA GLU A 466 10.24 -13.42 -9.30
C GLU A 466 9.26 -12.63 -10.17
N LYS A 467 8.46 -13.32 -11.00
CA LYS A 467 7.44 -12.66 -11.82
C LYS A 467 6.37 -11.98 -10.95
N LEU A 468 5.95 -12.62 -9.86
CA LEU A 468 4.99 -12.03 -8.93
C LEU A 468 5.51 -10.70 -8.37
N TYR A 469 6.76 -10.65 -7.91
CA TYR A 469 7.34 -9.40 -7.41
C TYR A 469 7.43 -8.32 -8.48
N THR A 470 7.93 -8.66 -9.67
CA THR A 470 8.01 -7.72 -10.81
C THR A 470 6.62 -7.18 -11.20
N THR A 471 5.61 -8.04 -11.13
CA THR A 471 4.22 -7.66 -11.45
C THR A 471 3.65 -6.75 -10.38
N MET A 472 3.90 -7.04 -9.10
CA MET A 472 3.47 -6.17 -8.02
C MET A 472 4.19 -4.81 -8.03
N ASP A 473 5.45 -4.76 -8.46
CA ASP A 473 6.14 -3.47 -8.69
C ASP A 473 5.43 -2.65 -9.79
N THR A 474 4.99 -3.32 -10.86
CA THR A 474 4.19 -2.67 -11.93
C THR A 474 2.84 -2.18 -11.40
N VAL A 475 2.16 -3.00 -10.57
CA VAL A 475 0.89 -2.63 -9.94
C VAL A 475 1.06 -1.43 -9.00
N PHE A 476 2.07 -1.43 -8.13
CA PHE A 476 2.30 -0.31 -7.23
C PHE A 476 2.66 0.97 -7.98
N ASN A 477 3.51 0.88 -9.01
CA ASN A 477 3.82 2.02 -9.87
C ASN A 477 2.58 2.56 -10.58
N PHE A 478 1.73 1.69 -11.15
CA PHE A 478 0.47 2.09 -11.78
C PHE A 478 -0.50 2.78 -10.82
N LEU A 479 -0.45 2.44 -9.53
CA LEU A 479 -1.27 3.05 -8.48
C LEU A 479 -0.62 4.28 -7.82
N ASP A 480 0.55 4.74 -8.30
CA ASP A 480 1.36 5.79 -7.66
C ASP A 480 1.74 5.48 -6.19
N LEU A 481 1.88 4.19 -5.88
CA LEU A 481 2.31 3.69 -4.59
C LEU A 481 3.84 3.54 -4.55
N PRO A 482 4.49 3.93 -3.43
CA PRO A 482 5.91 3.65 -3.24
C PRO A 482 6.23 2.15 -3.37
N TYR A 483 7.51 1.84 -3.61
CA TYR A 483 7.96 0.46 -3.58
C TYR A 483 7.60 -0.21 -2.26
N HIS A 484 7.01 -1.40 -2.36
CA HIS A 484 6.64 -2.24 -1.23
C HIS A 484 6.88 -3.70 -1.57
N ARG A 485 7.56 -4.42 -0.68
CA ARG A 485 7.78 -5.86 -0.83
C ARG A 485 6.67 -6.63 -0.12
N ILE A 486 5.78 -7.26 -0.89
CA ILE A 486 4.74 -8.13 -0.34
C ILE A 486 5.37 -9.31 0.42
N LYS A 487 4.75 -9.69 1.53
CA LYS A 487 5.22 -10.76 2.44
C LYS A 487 4.47 -12.06 2.20
N ASP A 488 3.15 -11.99 2.14
CA ASP A 488 2.29 -13.14 1.82
C ASP A 488 2.15 -13.24 0.29
N ILE A 489 2.81 -14.23 -0.28
CA ILE A 489 2.76 -14.55 -1.72
C ILE A 489 1.77 -15.70 -2.02
N SER A 490 1.01 -16.18 -1.02
CA SER A 490 0.10 -17.32 -1.22
C SER A 490 -1.05 -16.95 -2.14
N ALA A 491 -1.33 -17.82 -3.12
CA ALA A 491 -2.50 -17.67 -3.97
C ALA A 491 -3.78 -17.99 -3.18
N LYS A 492 -4.82 -17.18 -3.38
CA LYS A 492 -6.12 -17.35 -2.71
C LYS A 492 -7.11 -18.06 -3.62
N ASN A 493 -8.05 -18.77 -2.99
CA ASN A 493 -9.12 -19.50 -3.68
C ASN A 493 -8.62 -20.51 -4.74
N THR A 494 -7.47 -21.14 -4.49
CA THR A 494 -6.96 -22.23 -5.32
C THR A 494 -7.77 -23.50 -5.07
N ARG A 495 -8.07 -24.22 -6.15
CA ARG A 495 -8.76 -25.51 -6.11
C ARG A 495 -8.13 -26.42 -7.14
N LYS A 496 -8.08 -27.72 -6.84
CA LYS A 496 -7.79 -28.75 -7.81
C LYS A 496 -9.10 -29.22 -8.42
N TYR A 497 -9.09 -29.45 -9.71
CA TYR A 497 -10.23 -29.93 -10.47
C TYR A 497 -9.79 -31.13 -11.29
N ASP A 498 -10.74 -31.97 -11.67
CA ASP A 498 -10.49 -33.03 -12.64
C ASP A 498 -9.99 -32.42 -13.97
N PRO A 499 -9.20 -33.15 -14.75
CA PRO A 499 -8.76 -32.65 -16.04
C PRO A 499 -9.95 -32.45 -16.99
N ILE A 500 -9.90 -31.37 -17.77
CA ILE A 500 -10.83 -31.14 -18.89
C ILE A 500 -10.63 -32.27 -19.90
N ASN A 501 -11.73 -32.84 -20.42
CA ASN A 501 -11.67 -33.74 -21.56
C ASN A 501 -10.91 -33.10 -22.74
N ASP A 502 -9.97 -33.84 -23.34
CA ASP A 502 -9.07 -33.30 -24.37
C ASP A 502 -9.80 -32.77 -25.60
N ALA A 503 -10.90 -33.40 -26.00
CA ALA A 503 -11.70 -32.94 -27.14
C ALA A 503 -12.39 -31.60 -26.84
N VAL A 504 -12.94 -31.45 -25.63
CA VAL A 504 -13.57 -30.19 -25.17
C VAL A 504 -12.52 -29.08 -25.04
N ARG A 505 -11.33 -29.41 -24.52
CA ARG A 505 -10.19 -28.49 -24.44
C ARG A 505 -9.77 -28.01 -25.83
N ALA A 506 -9.59 -28.92 -26.78
CA ALA A 506 -9.22 -28.59 -28.15
C ALA A 506 -10.29 -27.72 -28.84
N LYS A 507 -11.57 -28.05 -28.65
CA LYS A 507 -12.72 -27.26 -29.15
C LYS A 507 -12.68 -25.83 -28.62
N LEU A 508 -12.53 -25.64 -27.31
CA LEU A 508 -12.44 -24.30 -26.72
C LEU A 508 -11.18 -23.53 -27.13
N ALA A 509 -10.04 -24.21 -27.23
CA ALA A 509 -8.79 -23.59 -27.69
C ALA A 509 -8.93 -23.07 -29.13
N ALA A 510 -9.49 -23.89 -30.03
CA ALA A 510 -9.77 -23.48 -31.41
C ALA A 510 -10.78 -22.31 -31.48
N PHE A 511 -11.81 -22.34 -30.64
CA PHE A 511 -12.79 -21.25 -30.54
C PHE A 511 -12.16 -19.94 -30.07
N TYR A 512 -11.31 -19.97 -29.03
CA TYR A 512 -10.71 -18.75 -28.46
C TYR A 512 -9.51 -18.24 -29.25
N ALA A 513 -8.81 -19.07 -30.03
CA ALA A 513 -7.59 -18.70 -30.75
C ALA A 513 -7.65 -17.32 -31.45
N PRO A 514 -8.64 -17.03 -32.31
CA PRO A 514 -8.66 -15.75 -33.01
C PRO A 514 -9.04 -14.56 -32.10
N TYR A 515 -9.73 -14.80 -30.98
CA TYR A 515 -9.99 -13.76 -29.97
C TYR A 515 -8.74 -13.50 -29.11
N ASN A 516 -7.96 -14.55 -28.83
CA ASN A 516 -6.69 -14.46 -28.12
C ASN A 516 -5.66 -13.66 -28.93
N GLU A 517 -5.61 -13.84 -30.25
CA GLU A 517 -4.74 -13.02 -31.13
C GLU A 517 -5.03 -11.52 -30.98
N LYS A 518 -6.31 -11.11 -30.93
CA LYS A 518 -6.69 -9.72 -30.66
C LYS A 518 -6.26 -9.26 -29.28
N LEU A 519 -6.40 -10.13 -28.28
CA LEU A 519 -5.96 -9.83 -26.92
C LEU A 519 -4.44 -9.64 -26.85
N TYR A 520 -3.66 -10.49 -27.53
CA TYR A 520 -2.20 -10.38 -27.56
C TYR A 520 -1.74 -9.06 -28.16
N ALA A 521 -2.43 -8.59 -29.21
CA ALA A 521 -2.18 -7.26 -29.77
C ALA A 521 -2.46 -6.13 -28.76
N ILE A 522 -3.51 -6.26 -27.94
CA ILE A 522 -3.86 -5.28 -26.90
C ILE A 522 -2.79 -5.27 -25.77
N ILE A 523 -2.41 -6.46 -25.28
CA ILE A 523 -1.42 -6.63 -24.20
C ILE A 523 0.00 -6.31 -24.69
N GLY A 524 0.28 -6.53 -25.97
CA GLY A 524 1.61 -6.36 -26.58
C GLY A 524 2.53 -7.57 -26.42
N ARG A 525 1.99 -8.77 -26.13
CA ARG A 525 2.76 -10.02 -26.08
C ARG A 525 1.86 -11.24 -26.33
N ASP A 526 2.45 -12.28 -26.90
CA ASP A 526 1.82 -13.60 -27.04
C ASP A 526 1.88 -14.36 -25.71
N MET A 527 0.74 -14.93 -25.29
CA MET A 527 0.61 -15.69 -24.05
C MET A 527 0.62 -17.22 -24.27
N GLY A 528 0.53 -17.68 -25.52
CA GLY A 528 0.43 -19.10 -25.86
C GLY A 528 -0.82 -19.79 -25.31
N TRP A 529 -1.93 -19.05 -25.16
CA TRP A 529 -3.22 -19.56 -24.66
C TRP A 529 -4.13 -20.17 -25.72
#